data_AF-A0A7S3DDT5-F1
#
_entry.id   AF-A0A7S3DDT5-F1
#
_cell.length_a   1.000
_cell.length_b   1.000
_cell.length_c   1.000
_cell.angle_alpha   90.00
_cell.angle_beta   90.00
_cell.angle_gamma   90.00
#
_symmetry.space_group_name_H-M   'P 1'
#
loop_
_entity.id
_entity.type
_entity.pdbx_description
1 polymer ?
#
loop_
_entity_poly.entity_id
_entity_poly.type
_entity_poly.pdbx_seq_one_letter_code
_entity_poly.pdbx_strand_id
1 'polypeptide(L)'
;DSESEQKKVAILRAIGPDSSLYVRQMQAILYNFHERAARVRAFCIMYQQLLDRNLVFSAVYDQMSSEEQNSIKVFLGQMFSIDPENPTGHYRLDLGEGKARTTALKLHELSNNEKFERMSAKKADTSQYGGFEQWRNVTLNGEPIAYHSKWRIPTEGILEFDYVTTRRIGAKLAPIGKEGLDQLIILFPSSPSEVDRADTFECFSKIKMYLIRYRCAFTCQQVKEHILSRLPESAFLWRTETICLLFGRIIDLENFYLDIVEKQEAMTKQAVLSRLGWLNIWNPLYADIYYELDLAIRDERLMAIALVKLAIREPGENWIDETYNGQGFELPATWTQEVPFKGKLTLEYFTEEGAMSIALRKELIGTTLLDIEDGRGWFDDWVDKAKAIRRAKLAADQRELVTAGTDFVVPDEGEDKKESGSEKGSERGGDMDRLHEAGEESSSSRRSMSPA
;
A
#
# COMPACT_ATOMS: atom_id res chain seq x y z
N ASP A 1 -6.80 52.12 -11.90
CA ASP A 1 -6.97 50.91 -11.07
C ASP A 1 -6.31 49.64 -11.59
N SER A 2 -6.63 49.11 -12.78
CA SER A 2 -6.08 47.80 -13.21
C SER A 2 -4.55 47.73 -13.27
N GLU A 3 -3.87 48.82 -13.69
CA GLU A 3 -2.40 48.88 -13.68
C GLU A 3 -1.81 48.81 -12.25
N SER A 4 -2.51 49.37 -11.25
CA SER A 4 -2.11 49.29 -9.83
C SER A 4 -2.24 47.86 -9.31
N GLU A 5 -3.34 47.18 -9.64
CA GLU A 5 -3.57 45.78 -9.26
C GLU A 5 -2.54 44.84 -9.90
N GLN A 6 -2.18 45.06 -11.17
CA GLN A 6 -1.12 44.29 -11.84
C GLN A 6 0.24 44.44 -11.16
N LYS A 7 0.59 45.66 -10.71
CA LYS A 7 1.82 45.91 -9.94
C LYS A 7 1.82 45.15 -8.61
N LYS A 8 0.70 45.13 -7.88
CA LYS A 8 0.55 44.33 -6.65
C LYS A 8 0.77 42.83 -6.90
N VAL A 9 0.17 42.27 -7.96
CA VAL A 9 0.38 40.86 -8.34
C VAL A 9 1.84 40.60 -8.70
N ALA A 10 2.50 41.51 -9.43
CA ALA A 10 3.91 41.37 -9.79
C ALA A 10 4.83 41.34 -8.57
N ILE A 11 4.57 42.19 -7.57
CA ILE A 11 5.29 42.18 -6.29
C ILE A 11 5.12 40.84 -5.58
N LEU A 12 3.89 40.32 -5.49
CA LEU A 12 3.65 39.00 -4.88
C LEU A 12 4.38 37.87 -5.62
N ARG A 13 4.48 37.92 -6.95
CA ARG A 13 5.25 36.93 -7.72
C ARG A 13 6.75 37.01 -7.44
N ALA A 14 7.28 38.20 -7.21
CA ALA A 14 8.70 38.40 -6.92
C ALA A 14 9.08 37.92 -5.51
N ILE A 15 8.20 38.14 -4.52
CA ILE A 15 8.45 37.77 -3.11
C ILE A 15 8.05 36.32 -2.83
N GLY A 16 6.99 35.86 -3.50
CA GLY A 16 6.29 34.63 -3.18
C GLY A 16 7.14 33.36 -3.04
N PRO A 17 8.08 33.07 -3.95
CA PRO A 17 8.87 31.83 -3.89
C PRO A 17 9.63 31.63 -2.57
N ASP A 18 10.01 32.71 -1.89
CA ASP A 18 10.88 32.66 -0.70
C ASP A 18 10.16 33.03 0.61
N SER A 19 8.85 33.27 0.56
CA SER A 19 8.07 33.68 1.74
C SER A 19 7.15 32.58 2.26
N SER A 20 7.02 32.51 3.59
CA SER A 20 5.97 31.73 4.26
C SER A 20 4.97 32.67 4.92
N LEU A 21 3.68 32.33 4.88
CA LEU A 21 2.63 33.16 5.47
C LEU A 21 1.53 32.33 6.13
N TYR A 22 0.84 32.94 7.09
CA TYR A 22 -0.38 32.42 7.69
C TYR A 22 -1.61 32.89 6.90
N VAL A 23 -2.70 32.12 6.94
CA VAL A 23 -3.99 32.42 6.26
C VAL A 23 -4.53 33.80 6.62
N ARG A 24 -4.39 34.22 7.88
CA ARG A 24 -4.74 35.58 8.34
C ARG A 24 -3.97 36.70 7.62
N GLN A 25 -2.70 36.46 7.28
CA GLN A 25 -1.89 37.40 6.50
C GLN A 25 -2.34 37.41 5.04
N MET A 26 -2.63 36.25 4.45
CA MET A 26 -3.23 36.14 3.12
C MET A 26 -4.52 36.94 3.03
N GLN A 27 -5.42 36.79 4.01
CA GLN A 27 -6.69 37.49 4.06
C GLN A 27 -6.49 39.01 4.08
N ALA A 28 -5.57 39.51 4.92
CA ALA A 28 -5.23 40.94 4.98
C ALA A 28 -4.67 41.45 3.65
N ILE A 29 -3.83 40.67 2.97
CA ILE A 29 -3.30 41.02 1.65
C ILE A 29 -4.43 41.06 0.62
N LEU A 30 -5.29 40.04 0.57
CA LEU A 30 -6.40 39.95 -0.39
C LEU A 30 -7.45 41.05 -0.21
N TYR A 31 -7.62 41.59 1.00
CA TYR A 31 -8.49 42.73 1.27
C TYR A 31 -8.11 43.98 0.46
N ASN A 32 -6.83 44.08 0.05
CA ASN A 32 -6.32 45.18 -0.76
C ASN A 32 -6.50 44.98 -2.28
N PHE A 33 -7.16 43.90 -2.71
CA PHE A 33 -7.45 43.62 -4.13
C PHE A 33 -8.92 43.82 -4.44
N HIS A 34 -9.22 44.84 -5.26
CA HIS A 34 -10.58 45.20 -5.64
C HIS A 34 -11.01 44.53 -6.96
N GLU A 35 -10.06 44.19 -7.84
CA GLU A 35 -10.34 43.49 -9.09
C GLU A 35 -10.36 41.96 -8.86
N ARG A 36 -11.48 41.30 -9.20
CA ARG A 36 -11.65 39.84 -9.02
C ARG A 36 -10.50 39.04 -9.63
N ALA A 37 -10.11 39.35 -10.86
CA ALA A 37 -9.04 38.63 -11.55
C ALA A 37 -7.66 38.83 -10.90
N ALA A 38 -7.39 40.01 -10.31
CA ALA A 38 -6.16 40.25 -9.56
C ALA A 38 -6.18 39.52 -8.22
N ARG A 39 -7.31 39.54 -7.51
CA ARG A 39 -7.50 38.83 -6.24
C ARG A 39 -7.34 37.32 -6.38
N VAL A 40 -7.94 36.72 -7.41
CA VAL A 40 -7.76 35.29 -7.75
C VAL A 40 -6.29 34.96 -8.01
N ARG A 41 -5.58 35.78 -8.80
CA ARG A 41 -4.15 35.59 -9.07
C ARG A 41 -3.30 35.68 -7.81
N ALA A 42 -3.56 36.67 -6.95
CA ALA A 42 -2.91 36.83 -5.66
C ALA A 42 -3.14 35.63 -4.75
N PHE A 43 -4.38 35.11 -4.69
CA PHE A 43 -4.71 33.90 -3.96
C PHE A 43 -3.83 32.73 -4.42
N CYS A 44 -3.78 32.48 -5.73
CA CYS A 44 -3.05 31.34 -6.29
C CYS A 44 -1.54 31.40 -6.02
N ILE A 45 -0.95 32.60 -6.04
CA ILE A 45 0.47 32.80 -5.72
C ILE A 45 0.75 32.45 -4.25
N MET A 46 -0.07 32.97 -3.33
CA MET A 46 0.14 32.79 -1.89
C MET A 46 -0.26 31.41 -1.38
N TYR A 47 -1.17 30.70 -2.07
CA TYR A 47 -1.72 29.42 -1.62
C TYR A 47 -0.63 28.38 -1.27
N GLN A 48 0.47 28.36 -2.03
CA GLN A 48 1.56 27.40 -1.82
C GLN A 48 2.45 27.73 -0.60
N GLN A 49 2.39 28.97 -0.13
CA GLN A 49 3.22 29.52 0.94
C GLN A 49 2.53 29.45 2.32
N LEU A 50 1.29 28.95 2.36
CA LEU A 50 0.49 28.87 3.57
C LEU A 50 1.01 27.82 4.54
N LEU A 51 1.34 28.25 5.76
CA LEU A 51 1.74 27.38 6.86
C LEU A 51 0.55 26.66 7.52
N ASP A 52 -0.60 27.32 7.60
CA ASP A 52 -1.86 26.84 8.19
C ASP A 52 -2.93 26.64 7.10
N ARG A 53 -2.54 25.97 6.00
CA ARG A 53 -3.37 25.82 4.79
C ARG A 53 -4.78 25.28 5.06
N ASN A 54 -4.96 24.42 6.06
CA ASN A 54 -6.28 23.88 6.41
C ASN A 54 -7.31 24.97 6.76
N LEU A 55 -6.88 26.14 7.23
CA LEU A 55 -7.74 27.26 7.58
C LEU A 55 -8.14 28.12 6.37
N VAL A 56 -7.48 27.96 5.22
CA VAL A 56 -7.70 28.81 4.04
C VAL A 56 -9.12 28.70 3.51
N PHE A 57 -9.73 27.53 3.67
CA PHE A 57 -11.04 27.27 3.11
C PHE A 57 -12.12 28.08 3.83
N SER A 58 -12.21 27.96 5.16
CA SER A 58 -13.21 28.68 5.96
C SER A 58 -12.95 30.18 6.04
N ALA A 59 -11.68 30.59 6.11
CA ALA A 59 -11.32 32.00 6.34
C ALA A 59 -11.29 32.85 5.06
N VAL A 60 -10.97 32.25 3.91
CA VAL A 60 -10.76 32.99 2.65
C VAL A 60 -11.62 32.42 1.54
N TYR A 61 -11.39 31.17 1.13
CA TYR A 61 -11.96 30.61 -0.10
C TYR A 61 -13.50 30.60 -0.09
N ASP A 62 -14.13 30.16 1.01
CA ASP A 62 -15.59 30.09 1.14
C ASP A 62 -16.24 31.48 1.15
N GLN A 63 -15.47 32.53 1.46
CA GLN A 63 -15.93 33.92 1.46
C GLN A 63 -15.86 34.56 0.06
N MET A 64 -15.19 33.92 -0.90
CA MET A 64 -15.08 34.41 -2.28
C MET A 64 -16.31 34.00 -3.10
N SER A 65 -16.58 34.71 -4.21
CA SER A 65 -17.71 34.35 -5.08
C SER A 65 -17.50 33.01 -5.77
N SER A 66 -18.58 32.36 -6.21
CA SER A 66 -18.52 31.07 -6.93
C SER A 66 -17.65 31.13 -8.19
N GLU A 67 -17.64 32.27 -8.90
CA GLU A 67 -16.79 32.48 -10.08
C GLU A 67 -15.31 32.56 -9.71
N GLU A 68 -14.98 33.19 -8.59
CA GLU A 68 -13.60 33.26 -8.09
C GLU A 68 -13.12 31.91 -7.62
N GLN A 69 -13.95 31.18 -6.87
CA GLN A 69 -13.70 29.82 -6.44
C GLN A 69 -13.41 28.88 -7.62
N ASN A 70 -14.26 28.94 -8.65
CA ASN A 70 -14.05 28.17 -9.88
C ASN A 70 -12.77 28.59 -10.60
N SER A 71 -12.49 29.89 -10.68
CA SER A 71 -11.26 30.39 -11.28
C SER A 71 -10.01 29.89 -10.54
N ILE A 72 -10.02 29.89 -9.20
CA ILE A 72 -8.93 29.37 -8.36
C ILE A 72 -8.70 27.89 -8.64
N LYS A 73 -9.77 27.07 -8.67
CA LYS A 73 -9.68 25.64 -9.00
C LYS A 73 -9.03 25.43 -10.37
N VAL A 74 -9.44 26.20 -11.37
CA VAL A 74 -8.87 26.13 -12.73
C VAL A 74 -7.40 26.55 -12.76
N PHE A 75 -7.03 27.65 -12.08
CA PHE A 75 -5.67 28.17 -12.08
C PHE A 75 -4.68 27.26 -11.34
N LEU A 76 -5.09 26.71 -10.19
CA LEU A 76 -4.24 25.82 -9.40
C LEU A 76 -4.24 24.38 -9.96
N GLY A 77 -5.33 23.94 -10.60
CA GLY A 77 -5.46 22.57 -11.09
C GLY A 77 -5.25 21.55 -9.97
N GLN A 78 -4.42 20.53 -10.23
CA GLN A 78 -4.12 19.51 -9.22
C GLN A 78 -3.46 20.08 -7.94
N MET A 79 -2.76 21.22 -8.01
CA MET A 79 -2.16 21.85 -6.82
C MET A 79 -3.20 22.21 -5.76
N PHE A 80 -4.45 22.47 -6.17
CA PHE A 80 -5.53 22.83 -5.25
C PHE A 80 -5.91 21.70 -4.29
N SER A 81 -5.73 20.44 -4.72
CA SER A 81 -6.08 19.26 -3.93
C SER A 81 -4.88 18.59 -3.26
N ILE A 82 -3.68 19.17 -3.37
CA ILE A 82 -2.48 18.68 -2.69
C ILE A 82 -2.47 19.18 -1.25
N ASP A 83 -2.47 18.23 -0.32
CA ASP A 83 -2.13 18.47 1.08
C ASP A 83 -0.60 18.44 1.24
N PRO A 84 0.09 19.54 1.59
CA PRO A 84 1.52 19.51 1.84
C PRO A 84 1.93 18.62 3.01
N GLU A 85 1.01 18.36 3.94
CA GLU A 85 1.26 17.49 5.08
C GLU A 85 1.01 16.01 4.76
N ASN A 86 0.21 15.72 3.73
CA ASN A 86 0.00 14.36 3.22
C ASN A 86 -0.18 14.39 1.69
N PRO A 87 0.91 14.61 0.94
CA PRO A 87 0.90 14.60 -0.52
C PRO A 87 0.82 13.18 -1.10
N THR A 88 0.58 12.14 -0.29
CA THR A 88 0.53 10.75 -0.76
C THR A 88 -0.54 10.58 -1.84
N GLY A 89 -0.17 9.92 -2.94
CA GLY A 89 -1.07 9.64 -4.04
C GLY A 89 -0.35 9.41 -5.35
N HIS A 90 -1.12 9.07 -6.38
CA HIS A 90 -0.63 8.94 -7.74
C HIS A 90 -0.74 10.28 -8.48
N TYR A 91 0.32 10.64 -9.20
CA TYR A 91 0.42 11.88 -9.95
C TYR A 91 0.78 11.56 -11.39
N ARG A 92 -0.01 12.14 -12.31
CA ARG A 92 0.27 12.16 -13.73
C ARG A 92 0.21 13.61 -14.22
N LEU A 93 1.37 14.15 -14.57
CA LEU A 93 1.60 15.57 -14.80
C LEU A 93 2.12 15.79 -16.22
N ASP A 94 1.38 16.54 -17.02
CA ASP A 94 1.87 17.04 -18.30
C ASP A 94 2.80 18.22 -18.06
N LEU A 95 4.11 17.99 -18.12
CA LEU A 95 5.12 19.01 -17.87
C LEU A 95 5.11 20.11 -18.94
N GLY A 96 4.42 19.97 -20.07
CA GLY A 96 4.16 21.06 -21.00
C GLY A 96 3.29 22.17 -20.38
N GLU A 97 2.47 21.83 -19.38
CA GLU A 97 1.63 22.77 -18.65
C GLU A 97 2.36 23.42 -17.47
N GLY A 98 2.32 24.75 -17.39
CA GLY A 98 2.99 25.49 -16.30
C GLY A 98 2.52 25.10 -14.90
N LYS A 99 1.22 24.86 -14.71
CA LYS A 99 0.64 24.44 -13.42
C LYS A 99 1.14 23.06 -12.99
N ALA A 100 1.27 22.11 -13.91
CA ALA A 100 1.76 20.77 -13.65
C ALA A 100 3.26 20.77 -13.30
N ARG A 101 4.06 21.60 -13.98
CA ARG A 101 5.47 21.82 -13.59
C ARG A 101 5.60 22.37 -12.17
N THR A 102 4.78 23.35 -11.81
CA THR A 102 4.78 23.90 -10.44
C THR A 102 4.43 22.82 -9.41
N THR A 103 3.47 21.94 -9.73
CA THR A 103 3.15 20.78 -8.90
C THR A 103 4.34 19.84 -8.73
N ALA A 104 4.99 19.45 -9.82
CA ALA A 104 6.15 18.57 -9.78
C ALA A 104 7.30 19.16 -8.95
N LEU A 105 7.61 20.46 -9.15
CA LEU A 105 8.63 21.17 -8.40
C LEU A 105 8.31 21.23 -6.90
N LYS A 106 7.04 21.45 -6.53
CA LYS A 106 6.65 21.48 -5.13
C LYS A 106 6.76 20.12 -4.46
N LEU A 107 6.36 19.04 -5.14
CA LEU A 107 6.51 17.67 -4.63
C LEU A 107 8.00 17.29 -4.51
N HIS A 108 8.84 17.76 -5.43
CA HIS A 108 10.29 17.57 -5.34
C HIS A 108 10.90 18.27 -4.13
N GLU A 109 10.51 19.53 -3.89
CA GLU A 109 10.90 20.29 -2.69
C GLU A 109 10.44 19.60 -1.40
N LEU A 110 9.17 19.17 -1.32
CA LEU A 110 8.63 18.45 -0.17
C LEU A 110 9.40 17.16 0.11
N SER A 111 9.73 16.39 -0.93
CA SER A 111 10.51 15.16 -0.76
C SER A 111 11.93 15.43 -0.27
N ASN A 112 12.60 16.47 -0.76
CA ASN A 112 13.93 16.83 -0.27
C ASN A 112 13.90 17.24 1.22
N ASN A 113 12.86 17.95 1.64
CA ASN A 113 12.67 18.32 3.04
C ASN A 113 12.42 17.09 3.94
N GLU A 114 11.53 16.18 3.52
CA GLU A 114 11.27 14.93 4.25
C GLU A 114 12.51 14.04 4.34
N LYS A 115 13.29 13.94 3.26
CA LYS A 115 14.58 13.27 3.25
C LYS A 115 15.51 13.81 4.34
N PHE A 116 15.68 15.13 4.42
CA PHE A 116 16.52 15.75 5.44
C PHE A 116 16.00 15.48 6.87
N GLU A 117 14.69 15.61 7.08
CA GLU A 117 14.05 15.29 8.36
C GLU A 117 14.33 13.85 8.78
N ARG A 118 14.09 12.86 7.91
CA ARG A 118 14.34 11.44 8.24
C ARG A 118 15.81 11.16 8.55
N MET A 119 16.73 11.68 7.73
CA MET A 119 18.17 11.50 7.95
C MET A 119 18.61 12.13 9.28
N SER A 120 18.14 13.35 9.58
CA SER A 120 18.48 14.02 10.84
C SER A 120 17.90 13.30 12.06
N ALA A 121 16.72 12.69 11.93
CA ALA A 121 16.11 11.85 12.94
C ALA A 121 16.69 10.42 13.01
N LYS A 122 17.71 10.10 12.19
CA LYS A 122 18.36 8.78 12.10
C LYS A 122 17.37 7.63 11.85
N LYS A 123 16.29 7.92 11.14
CA LYS A 123 15.26 6.95 10.76
C LYS A 123 15.74 6.12 9.57
N ALA A 124 15.27 4.88 9.45
CA ALA A 124 15.62 4.04 8.32
C ALA A 124 15.09 4.58 6.98
N ASP A 125 15.79 4.22 5.91
CA ASP A 125 15.39 4.55 4.54
C ASP A 125 14.36 3.53 4.03
N THR A 126 13.14 4.01 3.75
CA THR A 126 12.03 3.23 3.19
C THR A 126 11.72 3.58 1.73
N SER A 127 12.62 4.33 1.08
CA SER A 127 12.47 4.72 -0.33
C SER A 127 12.74 3.57 -1.30
N GLN A 128 12.11 3.63 -2.47
CA GLN A 128 12.23 2.61 -3.51
C GLN A 128 13.67 2.43 -4.03
N TYR A 129 14.48 3.49 -4.01
CA TYR A 129 15.83 3.52 -4.60
C TYR A 129 16.97 3.74 -3.61
N GLY A 130 16.68 3.90 -2.31
CA GLY A 130 17.73 4.03 -1.29
C GLY A 130 18.34 5.42 -1.16
N GLY A 131 17.57 6.46 -1.49
CA GLY A 131 17.99 7.85 -1.37
C GLY A 131 17.10 8.67 -0.44
N PHE A 132 16.27 8.04 0.40
CA PHE A 132 15.29 8.66 1.30
C PHE A 132 14.18 9.47 0.60
N GLU A 133 14.04 9.35 -0.72
CA GLU A 133 13.04 10.10 -1.48
C GLU A 133 11.65 9.45 -1.45
N GLN A 134 10.60 10.27 -1.54
CA GLN A 134 9.19 9.88 -1.41
C GLN A 134 8.57 9.48 -2.75
N TRP A 135 9.37 9.51 -3.82
CA TRP A 135 8.94 9.25 -5.18
C TRP A 135 9.14 7.77 -5.51
N ARG A 136 8.09 7.15 -6.05
CA ARG A 136 8.04 5.74 -6.45
C ARG A 136 7.46 5.62 -7.86
N ASN A 137 7.79 4.52 -8.53
CA ASN A 137 7.22 4.17 -9.84
C ASN A 137 7.34 5.31 -10.86
N VAL A 138 8.46 6.03 -10.82
CA VAL A 138 8.64 7.25 -11.60
C VAL A 138 8.89 6.89 -13.06
N THR A 139 8.08 7.45 -13.95
CA THR A 139 8.23 7.33 -15.40
C THR A 139 8.19 8.69 -16.08
N LEU A 140 8.88 8.81 -17.21
CA LEU A 140 8.79 9.95 -18.11
C LEU A 140 8.39 9.45 -19.49
N ASN A 141 7.22 9.87 -19.98
CA ASN A 141 6.62 9.38 -21.22
C ASN A 141 6.43 7.85 -21.24
N GLY A 142 6.16 7.26 -20.08
CA GLY A 142 5.99 5.80 -19.91
C GLY A 142 7.29 5.04 -19.66
N GLU A 143 8.45 5.66 -19.86
CA GLU A 143 9.75 5.02 -19.63
C GLU A 143 10.18 5.18 -18.16
N PRO A 144 10.53 4.09 -17.45
CA PRO A 144 10.99 4.15 -16.06
C PRO A 144 12.25 5.00 -15.89
N ILE A 145 12.28 5.83 -14.85
CA ILE A 145 13.45 6.63 -14.48
C ILE A 145 13.82 6.40 -13.01
N ALA A 146 15.11 6.24 -12.74
CA ALA A 146 15.63 6.24 -11.38
C ALA A 146 15.66 7.69 -10.87
N TYR A 147 14.62 8.07 -10.14
CA TYR A 147 14.53 9.39 -9.53
C TYR A 147 15.61 9.57 -8.44
N HIS A 148 16.16 10.78 -8.35
CA HIS A 148 17.04 11.19 -7.27
C HIS A 148 16.96 12.70 -7.04
N SER A 149 17.25 13.17 -5.83
CA SER A 149 17.21 14.61 -5.45
C SER A 149 17.97 15.59 -6.38
N LYS A 150 19.02 15.16 -7.10
CA LYS A 150 19.73 16.01 -8.09
C LYS A 150 19.09 16.05 -9.48
N TRP A 151 18.04 15.27 -9.70
CA TRP A 151 17.39 15.15 -11.00
C TRP A 151 16.65 16.45 -11.31
N ARG A 152 16.91 17.00 -12.49
CA ARG A 152 16.22 18.20 -12.95
C ARG A 152 14.92 17.77 -13.61
N ILE A 153 13.80 18.22 -13.04
CA ILE A 153 12.49 17.97 -13.63
C ILE A 153 12.46 18.55 -15.05
N PRO A 154 12.11 17.74 -16.07
CA PRO A 154 11.98 18.22 -17.44
C PRO A 154 10.94 19.34 -17.59
N THR A 155 10.99 20.05 -18.72
CA THR A 155 10.03 21.11 -19.04
C THR A 155 8.88 20.64 -19.94
N GLU A 156 8.91 19.39 -20.38
CA GLU A 156 7.93 18.77 -21.28
C GLU A 156 7.86 17.26 -21.04
N GLY A 157 6.83 16.62 -21.58
CA GLY A 157 6.55 15.19 -21.41
C GLY A 157 5.60 14.89 -20.25
N ILE A 158 5.15 13.65 -20.17
CA ILE A 158 4.27 13.16 -19.12
C ILE A 158 5.13 12.56 -18.02
N LEU A 159 5.15 13.22 -16.85
CA LEU A 159 5.77 12.70 -15.64
C LEU A 159 4.71 11.99 -14.81
N GLU A 160 4.90 10.70 -14.56
CA GLU A 160 3.98 9.87 -13.80
C GLU A 160 4.71 9.16 -12.67
N PHE A 161 4.14 9.18 -11.46
CA PHE A 161 4.76 8.63 -10.25
C PHE A 161 3.76 8.47 -9.11
N ASP A 162 4.11 7.64 -8.14
CA ASP A 162 3.48 7.64 -6.83
C ASP A 162 4.34 8.45 -5.84
N TYR A 163 3.69 9.30 -5.05
CA TYR A 163 4.31 9.95 -3.91
C TYR A 163 3.83 9.25 -2.64
N VAL A 164 4.74 8.95 -1.72
CA VAL A 164 4.41 8.38 -0.41
C VAL A 164 5.10 9.20 0.66
N THR A 165 4.34 10.03 1.39
CA THR A 165 4.93 10.75 2.52
C THR A 165 5.26 9.78 3.64
N THR A 166 6.36 10.06 4.33
CA THR A 166 6.72 9.37 5.56
C THR A 166 6.27 10.13 6.80
N ARG A 167 5.74 11.34 6.63
CA ARG A 167 5.11 12.12 7.70
C ARG A 167 3.76 11.52 8.06
N ARG A 168 3.50 11.46 9.37
CA ARG A 168 2.26 10.92 9.91
C ARG A 168 1.44 12.06 10.51
N ILE A 169 0.49 12.61 9.74
CA ILE A 169 -0.45 13.61 10.26
C ILE A 169 -1.24 13.01 11.43
N GLY A 170 -1.69 11.76 11.27
CA GLY A 170 -2.59 11.10 12.21
C GLY A 170 -1.97 10.82 13.58
N ALA A 171 -0.65 10.64 13.69
CA ALA A 171 0.00 10.21 14.93
C ALA A 171 -0.24 11.17 16.13
N LYS A 172 -0.62 12.42 15.85
CA LYS A 172 -0.87 13.47 16.86
C LYS A 172 -2.34 13.87 16.96
N LEU A 173 -3.22 13.25 16.17
CA LEU A 173 -4.62 13.62 16.08
C LEU A 173 -5.52 12.54 16.66
N ALA A 174 -6.62 12.95 17.26
CA ALA A 174 -7.70 12.03 17.58
C ALA A 174 -8.29 11.46 16.27
N PRO A 175 -8.65 10.17 16.25
CA PRO A 175 -9.38 9.62 15.12
C PRO A 175 -10.69 10.38 14.91
N ILE A 176 -11.12 10.45 13.65
CA ILE A 176 -12.32 11.19 13.24
C ILE A 176 -13.53 10.75 14.07
N GLY A 177 -14.30 11.72 14.56
CA GLY A 177 -15.54 11.47 15.27
C GLY A 177 -16.64 10.96 14.33
N LYS A 178 -17.68 10.37 14.90
CA LYS A 178 -18.79 9.77 14.15
C LYS A 178 -19.43 10.75 13.16
N GLU A 179 -19.72 11.98 13.59
CA GLU A 179 -20.39 12.98 12.75
C GLU A 179 -19.53 13.37 11.54
N GLY A 180 -18.22 13.56 11.75
CA GLY A 180 -17.29 13.86 10.65
C GLY A 180 -17.13 12.68 9.71
N LEU A 181 -17.10 11.47 10.24
CA LEU A 181 -17.03 10.26 9.44
C LEU A 181 -18.29 10.08 8.59
N ASP A 182 -19.48 10.26 9.18
CA ASP A 182 -20.77 10.21 8.49
C ASP A 182 -20.82 11.20 7.33
N GLN A 183 -20.27 12.41 7.49
CA GLN A 183 -20.17 13.41 6.42
C GLN A 183 -19.18 13.01 5.32
N LEU A 184 -18.00 12.50 5.70
CA LEU A 184 -16.97 12.06 4.76
C LEU A 184 -17.48 10.91 3.89
N ILE A 185 -18.16 9.95 4.50
CA ILE A 185 -18.68 8.75 3.83
C ILE A 185 -19.61 9.10 2.66
N ILE A 186 -20.40 10.17 2.77
CA ILE A 186 -21.33 10.60 1.71
C ILE A 186 -20.59 10.94 0.40
N LEU A 187 -19.28 11.22 0.48
CA LEU A 187 -18.44 11.52 -0.69
C LEU A 187 -17.98 10.25 -1.44
N PHE A 188 -18.15 9.06 -0.85
CA PHE A 188 -17.80 7.80 -1.46
C PHE A 188 -19.03 7.16 -2.14
N PRO A 189 -18.85 6.50 -3.30
CA PRO A 189 -19.90 5.69 -3.89
C PRO A 189 -20.24 4.53 -2.97
N SER A 190 -21.53 4.18 -2.92
CA SER A 190 -22.09 3.19 -1.99
C SER A 190 -22.59 1.92 -2.68
N SER A 191 -22.52 1.86 -4.01
CA SER A 191 -22.91 0.69 -4.81
C SER A 191 -22.03 0.53 -6.06
N PRO A 192 -21.95 -0.67 -6.65
CA PRO A 192 -21.26 -0.88 -7.93
C PRO A 192 -21.73 0.09 -9.03
N SER A 193 -23.04 0.32 -9.13
CA SER A 193 -23.61 1.24 -10.15
C SER A 193 -23.23 2.71 -9.94
N GLU A 194 -22.93 3.11 -8.70
CA GLU A 194 -22.43 4.45 -8.39
C GLU A 194 -20.94 4.55 -8.71
N VAL A 195 -20.17 3.49 -8.40
CA VAL A 195 -18.75 3.40 -8.76
C VAL A 195 -18.55 3.60 -10.26
N ASP A 196 -19.33 2.91 -11.09
CA ASP A 196 -19.21 2.97 -12.56
C ASP A 196 -19.60 4.35 -13.14
N ARG A 197 -20.55 5.04 -12.50
CA ARG A 197 -21.04 6.35 -12.95
C ARG A 197 -20.23 7.52 -12.37
N ALA A 198 -19.49 7.30 -11.29
CA ALA A 198 -18.81 8.37 -10.60
C ALA A 198 -17.64 8.92 -11.42
N ASP A 199 -17.59 10.25 -11.54
CA ASP A 199 -16.36 10.93 -11.94
C ASP A 199 -15.35 10.78 -10.82
N THR A 200 -14.50 9.76 -10.96
CA THR A 200 -13.53 9.35 -9.95
C THR A 200 -12.60 10.52 -9.58
N PHE A 201 -12.18 11.33 -10.55
CA PHE A 201 -11.30 12.47 -10.32
C PHE A 201 -12.00 13.55 -9.48
N GLU A 202 -13.23 13.90 -9.84
CA GLU A 202 -14.01 14.92 -9.11
C GLU A 202 -14.33 14.45 -7.68
N CYS A 203 -14.71 13.19 -7.51
CA CYS A 203 -15.02 12.65 -6.19
C CYS A 203 -13.78 12.59 -5.28
N PHE A 204 -12.64 12.09 -5.77
CA PHE A 204 -11.41 12.10 -4.97
C PHE A 204 -10.91 13.52 -4.69
N SER A 205 -11.15 14.48 -5.59
CA SER A 205 -10.88 15.89 -5.31
C SER A 205 -11.72 16.41 -4.14
N LYS A 206 -13.03 16.08 -4.09
CA LYS A 206 -13.89 16.43 -2.94
C LYS A 206 -13.44 15.76 -1.65
N ILE A 207 -13.08 14.48 -1.71
CA ILE A 207 -12.58 13.73 -0.55
C ILE A 207 -11.29 14.36 -0.02
N LYS A 208 -10.28 14.60 -0.89
CA LYS A 208 -9.02 15.27 -0.53
C LYS A 208 -9.27 16.62 0.14
N MET A 209 -10.17 17.42 -0.42
CA MET A 209 -10.55 18.72 0.12
C MET A 209 -11.19 18.62 1.52
N TYR A 210 -12.07 17.66 1.74
CA TYR A 210 -12.65 17.38 3.05
C TYR A 210 -11.54 17.02 4.05
N LEU A 211 -10.66 16.08 3.68
CA LEU A 211 -9.57 15.61 4.53
C LEU A 211 -8.60 16.73 4.93
N ILE A 212 -8.27 17.64 4.01
CA ILE A 212 -7.41 18.81 4.29
C ILE A 212 -8.11 19.77 5.25
N ARG A 213 -9.38 20.12 4.96
CA ARG A 213 -10.14 21.10 5.74
C ARG A 213 -10.31 20.67 7.19
N TYR A 214 -10.69 19.42 7.41
CA TYR A 214 -11.01 18.90 8.73
C TYR A 214 -9.85 18.17 9.41
N ARG A 215 -8.67 18.11 8.76
CA ARG A 215 -7.46 17.43 9.25
C ARG A 215 -7.78 16.04 9.80
N CYS A 216 -8.48 15.22 9.01
CA CYS A 216 -8.94 13.93 9.51
C CYS A 216 -7.77 12.95 9.74
N ALA A 217 -7.92 12.13 10.78
CA ALA A 217 -7.11 10.96 11.09
C ALA A 217 -8.03 9.76 11.33
N PHE A 218 -7.54 8.54 11.13
CA PHE A 218 -8.37 7.33 11.17
C PHE A 218 -7.65 6.19 11.88
N THR A 219 -8.42 5.32 12.53
CA THR A 219 -7.94 3.96 12.83
C THR A 219 -8.12 3.05 11.62
N CYS A 220 -7.35 1.96 11.55
CA CYS A 220 -7.53 0.93 10.53
C CYS A 220 -8.94 0.34 10.58
N GLN A 221 -9.49 0.17 11.79
CA GLN A 221 -10.85 -0.30 11.98
C GLN A 221 -11.89 0.64 11.35
N GLN A 222 -11.76 1.97 11.55
CA GLN A 222 -12.68 2.94 10.95
C GLN A 222 -12.66 2.87 9.42
N VAL A 223 -11.47 2.77 8.84
CA VAL A 223 -11.32 2.63 7.39
C VAL A 223 -11.96 1.33 6.90
N LYS A 224 -11.67 0.20 7.55
CA LYS A 224 -12.22 -1.11 7.19
C LYS A 224 -13.76 -1.15 7.28
N GLU A 225 -14.30 -0.81 8.45
CA GLU A 225 -15.71 -1.03 8.77
C GLU A 225 -16.65 0.02 8.21
N HIS A 226 -16.16 1.23 7.95
CA HIS A 226 -17.02 2.33 7.49
C HIS A 226 -16.69 2.84 6.09
N ILE A 227 -15.46 2.73 5.59
CA ILE A 227 -15.12 3.25 4.26
C ILE A 227 -15.06 2.10 3.26
N LEU A 228 -14.17 1.14 3.49
CA LEU A 228 -13.94 0.02 2.58
C LEU A 228 -15.10 -0.97 2.53
N SER A 229 -15.90 -1.10 3.59
CA SER A 229 -17.11 -1.94 3.60
C SER A 229 -18.19 -1.46 2.63
N ARG A 230 -18.14 -0.19 2.19
CA ARG A 230 -19.08 0.40 1.23
C ARG A 230 -18.64 0.28 -0.21
N LEU A 231 -17.34 0.08 -0.44
CA LEU A 231 -16.78 -0.11 -1.77
C LEU A 231 -16.86 -1.60 -2.11
N PRO A 232 -17.53 -2.01 -3.20
CA PRO A 232 -17.56 -3.41 -3.59
C PRO A 232 -16.14 -3.89 -3.92
N GLU A 233 -15.88 -5.19 -3.76
CA GLU A 233 -14.56 -5.79 -4.04
C GLU A 233 -14.11 -5.56 -5.49
N SER A 234 -15.06 -5.52 -6.42
CA SER A 234 -14.82 -5.19 -7.83
C SER A 234 -14.40 -3.74 -8.09
N ALA A 235 -14.56 -2.82 -7.12
CA ALA A 235 -14.17 -1.42 -7.26
C ALA A 235 -12.66 -1.21 -7.05
N PHE A 236 -11.84 -1.97 -7.78
CA PHE A 236 -10.37 -2.01 -7.68
C PHE A 236 -9.73 -0.62 -7.59
N LEU A 237 -10.06 0.29 -8.52
CA LEU A 237 -9.49 1.64 -8.55
C LEU A 237 -9.85 2.44 -7.30
N TRP A 238 -11.11 2.43 -6.90
CA TRP A 238 -11.59 3.14 -5.72
C TRP A 238 -10.96 2.64 -4.44
N ARG A 239 -10.86 1.30 -4.28
CA ARG A 239 -10.23 0.70 -3.10
C ARG A 239 -8.75 1.07 -3.03
N THR A 240 -8.03 0.94 -4.13
CA THR A 240 -6.59 1.26 -4.22
C THR A 240 -6.34 2.73 -3.90
N GLU A 241 -7.04 3.66 -4.55
CA GLU A 241 -6.87 5.11 -4.32
C GLU A 241 -7.26 5.50 -2.89
N THR A 242 -8.34 4.91 -2.35
CA THR A 242 -8.79 5.19 -0.97
C THR A 242 -7.74 4.76 0.04
N ILE A 243 -7.19 3.55 -0.09
CA ILE A 243 -6.18 3.02 0.82
C ILE A 243 -4.92 3.89 0.77
N CYS A 244 -4.44 4.24 -0.43
CA CYS A 244 -3.25 5.08 -0.59
C CYS A 244 -3.48 6.50 -0.04
N LEU A 245 -4.63 7.11 -0.31
CA LEU A 245 -4.98 8.45 0.15
C LEU A 245 -5.03 8.54 1.68
N LEU A 246 -5.58 7.53 2.34
CA LEU A 246 -5.78 7.51 3.79
C LEU A 246 -4.53 7.06 4.56
N PHE A 247 -3.55 6.44 3.89
CA PHE A 247 -2.34 5.89 4.51
C PHE A 247 -1.64 6.85 5.50
N GLY A 248 -1.32 8.08 5.07
CA GLY A 248 -0.65 9.09 5.90
C GLY A 248 -1.49 9.62 7.08
N ARG A 249 -2.77 9.23 7.15
CA ARG A 249 -3.76 9.63 8.16
C ARG A 249 -4.10 8.51 9.15
N ILE A 250 -3.54 7.32 8.96
CA ILE A 250 -3.73 6.20 9.89
C ILE A 250 -2.95 6.45 11.18
N ILE A 251 -3.59 6.22 12.33
CA ILE A 251 -2.98 6.43 13.65
C ILE A 251 -2.38 5.17 14.26
N ASP A 252 -2.91 4.01 13.88
CA ASP A 252 -2.54 2.65 14.32
C ASP A 252 -1.90 1.88 13.15
N LEU A 253 -0.81 2.46 12.60
CA LEU A 253 -0.11 1.96 11.41
C LEU A 253 0.31 0.49 11.55
N GLU A 254 0.58 0.01 12.77
CA GLU A 254 0.94 -1.37 13.06
C GLU A 254 -0.08 -2.38 12.55
N ASN A 255 -1.36 -1.97 12.43
CA ASN A 255 -2.47 -2.79 12.00
C ASN A 255 -2.74 -2.67 10.49
N PHE A 256 -2.11 -1.72 9.79
CA PHE A 256 -2.47 -1.34 8.44
C PHE A 256 -2.40 -2.50 7.45
N TYR A 257 -1.32 -3.28 7.47
CA TYR A 257 -1.21 -4.43 6.58
C TYR A 257 -2.31 -5.46 6.86
N LEU A 258 -2.44 -5.94 8.10
CA LEU A 258 -3.37 -7.02 8.43
C LEU A 258 -4.84 -6.65 8.33
N ASP A 259 -5.21 -5.46 8.80
CA ASP A 259 -6.61 -5.06 8.92
C ASP A 259 -7.13 -4.41 7.63
N ILE A 260 -6.24 -3.88 6.78
CA ILE A 260 -6.60 -3.25 5.51
C ILE A 260 -6.07 -4.05 4.32
N VAL A 261 -4.75 -4.11 4.12
CA VAL A 261 -4.13 -4.58 2.87
C VAL A 261 -4.33 -6.08 2.63
N GLU A 262 -4.17 -6.89 3.67
CA GLU A 262 -4.29 -8.35 3.60
C GLU A 262 -5.72 -8.80 3.25
N LYS A 263 -6.72 -7.99 3.59
CA LYS A 263 -8.16 -8.26 3.35
C LYS A 263 -8.64 -7.81 1.97
N GLN A 264 -7.71 -7.46 1.06
CA GLN A 264 -8.04 -7.04 -0.29
C GLN A 264 -7.81 -8.16 -1.30
N GLU A 265 -8.56 -8.10 -2.40
CA GLU A 265 -8.31 -8.90 -3.59
C GLU A 265 -6.87 -8.78 -4.09
N ALA A 266 -6.34 -9.86 -4.68
CA ALA A 266 -4.93 -9.97 -5.07
C ALA A 266 -4.44 -8.77 -5.90
N MET A 267 -5.21 -8.34 -6.91
CA MET A 267 -4.85 -7.16 -7.72
C MET A 267 -4.77 -5.88 -6.87
N THR A 268 -5.75 -5.64 -5.98
CA THR A 268 -5.76 -4.46 -5.10
C THR A 268 -4.58 -4.51 -4.12
N LYS A 269 -4.29 -5.67 -3.54
CA LYS A 269 -3.15 -5.91 -2.66
C LYS A 269 -1.84 -5.54 -3.37
N GLN A 270 -1.62 -6.08 -4.56
CA GLN A 270 -0.42 -5.83 -5.37
C GLN A 270 -0.29 -4.35 -5.77
N ALA A 271 -1.40 -3.70 -6.15
CA ALA A 271 -1.40 -2.29 -6.49
C ALA A 271 -1.06 -1.39 -5.30
N VAL A 272 -1.63 -1.66 -4.11
CA VAL A 272 -1.29 -0.92 -2.89
C VAL A 272 0.17 -1.14 -2.49
N LEU A 273 0.66 -2.39 -2.57
CA LEU A 273 2.06 -2.72 -2.27
C LEU A 273 3.03 -2.02 -3.21
N SER A 274 2.76 -2.03 -4.52
CA SER A 274 3.59 -1.34 -5.52
C SER A 274 3.64 0.18 -5.28
N ARG A 275 2.51 0.79 -4.91
CA ARG A 275 2.40 2.24 -4.70
C ARG A 275 3.00 2.71 -3.38
N LEU A 276 2.69 2.02 -2.28
CA LEU A 276 3.15 2.41 -0.94
C LEU A 276 4.54 1.87 -0.60
N GLY A 277 4.87 0.68 -1.08
CA GLY A 277 6.09 -0.04 -0.75
C GLY A 277 6.03 -0.85 0.53
N TRP A 278 6.75 -1.97 0.53
CA TRP A 278 6.76 -2.90 1.64
C TRP A 278 7.29 -2.28 2.93
N LEU A 279 8.44 -1.60 2.91
CA LEU A 279 9.04 -1.03 4.12
C LEU A 279 8.19 0.08 4.78
N ASN A 280 7.23 0.66 4.03
CA ASN A 280 6.31 1.65 4.57
C ASN A 280 5.12 1.03 5.33
N ILE A 281 4.78 -0.22 5.05
CA ILE A 281 3.56 -0.86 5.57
C ILE A 281 3.82 -2.16 6.36
N TRP A 282 5.02 -2.72 6.26
CA TRP A 282 5.34 -4.01 6.85
C TRP A 282 5.48 -3.91 8.37
N ASN A 283 4.86 -4.88 9.05
CA ASN A 283 5.06 -5.13 10.46
C ASN A 283 5.77 -6.48 10.65
N PRO A 284 7.04 -6.50 11.10
CA PRO A 284 7.77 -7.74 11.36
C PRO A 284 7.09 -8.69 12.36
N LEU A 285 6.24 -8.18 13.25
CA LEU A 285 5.44 -9.04 14.14
C LEU A 285 4.43 -9.91 13.37
N TYR A 286 4.05 -9.49 12.17
CA TYR A 286 3.12 -10.16 11.28
C TYR A 286 3.83 -10.66 10.02
N ALA A 287 5.07 -11.16 10.17
CA ALA A 287 5.84 -11.69 9.06
C ALA A 287 5.20 -12.96 8.45
N ASP A 288 4.33 -13.66 9.17
CA ASP A 288 3.73 -14.94 8.78
C ASP A 288 2.64 -14.81 7.68
N ILE A 289 3.05 -14.32 6.52
CA ILE A 289 2.22 -13.99 5.35
C ILE A 289 2.89 -14.44 4.05
N TYR A 290 2.14 -14.34 2.95
CA TYR A 290 2.67 -14.54 1.59
C TYR A 290 3.40 -13.30 1.09
N TYR A 291 4.56 -13.52 0.47
CA TYR A 291 5.40 -12.51 -0.15
C TYR A 291 5.59 -12.80 -1.64
N GLU A 292 5.47 -11.76 -2.45
CA GLU A 292 5.91 -11.71 -3.85
C GLU A 292 6.81 -10.48 -3.99
N LEU A 293 8.10 -10.71 -4.27
CA LEU A 293 9.15 -9.69 -4.22
C LEU A 293 9.95 -9.67 -5.52
N ASP A 294 10.13 -8.47 -6.07
CA ASP A 294 11.08 -8.16 -7.13
C ASP A 294 12.39 -7.64 -6.53
N LEU A 295 13.42 -8.48 -6.55
CA LEU A 295 14.72 -8.13 -5.97
C LEU A 295 15.45 -7.01 -6.74
N ALA A 296 14.99 -6.63 -7.94
CA ALA A 296 15.47 -5.44 -8.63
C ALA A 296 15.07 -4.16 -7.89
N ILE A 297 13.91 -4.18 -7.23
CA ILE A 297 13.42 -3.07 -6.41
C ILE A 297 14.11 -3.15 -5.05
N ARG A 298 14.82 -2.08 -4.66
CA ARG A 298 15.60 -2.07 -3.41
C ARG A 298 14.74 -2.29 -2.17
N ASP A 299 13.58 -1.64 -2.13
CA ASP A 299 12.58 -1.78 -1.06
C ASP A 299 12.21 -3.25 -0.83
N GLU A 300 11.89 -3.98 -1.90
CA GLU A 300 11.51 -5.40 -1.85
C GLU A 300 12.70 -6.32 -1.60
N ARG A 301 13.90 -5.96 -2.09
CA ARG A 301 15.12 -6.68 -1.75
C ARG A 301 15.48 -6.55 -0.27
N LEU A 302 15.22 -5.39 0.35
CA LEU A 302 15.41 -5.21 1.79
C LEU A 302 14.43 -6.07 2.60
N MET A 303 13.21 -6.27 2.09
CA MET A 303 12.29 -7.26 2.67
C MET A 303 12.86 -8.67 2.60
N ALA A 304 13.38 -9.10 1.44
CA ALA A 304 14.01 -10.41 1.31
C ALA A 304 15.17 -10.57 2.31
N ILE A 305 16.02 -9.54 2.48
CA ILE A 305 17.08 -9.54 3.50
C ILE A 305 16.52 -9.70 4.92
N ALA A 306 15.42 -9.02 5.25
CA ALA A 306 14.78 -9.14 6.55
C ALA A 306 14.20 -10.55 6.78
N LEU A 307 13.58 -11.16 5.76
CA LEU A 307 13.06 -12.53 5.82
C LEU A 307 14.17 -13.57 5.96
N VAL A 308 15.32 -13.37 5.30
CA VAL A 308 16.51 -14.21 5.47
C VAL A 308 17.03 -14.14 6.91
N LYS A 309 17.10 -12.92 7.49
CA LYS A 309 17.51 -12.74 8.89
C LYS A 309 16.58 -13.47 9.86
N LEU A 310 15.27 -13.41 9.61
CA LEU A 310 14.29 -14.13 10.42
C LEU A 310 14.50 -15.64 10.29
N ALA A 311 14.60 -16.19 9.08
CA ALA A 311 14.79 -17.63 8.85
C ALA A 311 16.10 -18.20 9.44
N ILE A 312 17.15 -17.38 9.53
CA ILE A 312 18.40 -17.80 10.20
C ILE A 312 18.23 -17.86 11.73
N ARG A 313 17.39 -17.00 12.29
CA ARG A 313 17.29 -16.78 13.74
C ARG A 313 16.17 -17.59 14.39
N GLU A 314 15.05 -17.71 13.71
CA GLU A 314 13.89 -18.45 14.16
C GLU A 314 14.12 -19.93 13.79
N PRO A 315 13.91 -20.89 14.70
CA PRO A 315 14.05 -22.30 14.37
C PRO A 315 12.90 -22.78 13.47
N GLY A 316 13.15 -23.86 12.73
CA GLY A 316 12.18 -24.54 11.87
C GLY A 316 12.37 -24.27 10.37
N GLU A 317 11.48 -24.83 9.56
CA GLU A 317 11.38 -24.48 8.13
C GLU A 317 10.50 -23.22 8.01
N ASN A 318 11.12 -22.07 7.73
CA ASN A 318 10.43 -20.79 7.79
C ASN A 318 9.94 -20.29 6.43
N TRP A 319 10.47 -20.81 5.33
CA TRP A 319 10.04 -20.45 3.99
C TRP A 319 9.26 -21.65 3.42
N ILE A 320 8.01 -21.41 3.07
CA ILE A 320 7.09 -22.43 2.55
C ILE A 320 6.78 -22.10 1.10
N ASP A 321 6.81 -23.14 0.26
CA ASP A 321 6.53 -23.08 -1.18
C ASP A 321 7.35 -21.98 -1.89
N GLU A 322 8.62 -21.83 -1.51
CA GLU A 322 9.45 -20.76 -2.04
C GLU A 322 9.84 -21.00 -3.50
N THR A 323 9.77 -19.93 -4.30
CA THR A 323 10.20 -19.95 -5.69
C THR A 323 11.13 -18.79 -6.01
N TYR A 324 12.07 -19.03 -6.90
CA TYR A 324 12.95 -18.01 -7.47
C TYR A 324 12.85 -18.06 -9.00
N ASN A 325 12.30 -17.00 -9.58
CA ASN A 325 11.91 -16.92 -11.00
C ASN A 325 10.95 -18.05 -11.42
N GLY A 326 10.01 -18.42 -10.54
CA GLY A 326 9.00 -19.44 -10.79
C GLY A 326 9.52 -20.89 -10.73
N GLN A 327 10.77 -21.09 -10.31
CA GLN A 327 11.35 -22.40 -10.05
C GLN A 327 11.41 -22.64 -8.56
N GLY A 328 11.14 -23.87 -8.11
CA GLY A 328 11.33 -24.27 -6.72
C GLY A 328 12.72 -23.87 -6.23
N PHE A 329 12.77 -23.31 -5.03
CA PHE A 329 13.96 -22.71 -4.46
C PHE A 329 14.23 -23.31 -3.08
N GLU A 330 15.48 -23.27 -2.63
CA GLU A 330 15.86 -23.54 -1.25
C GLU A 330 16.77 -22.38 -0.85
N LEU A 331 16.55 -21.78 0.33
CA LEU A 331 17.32 -20.64 0.80
C LEU A 331 18.82 -20.98 0.91
N PRO A 332 19.71 -20.43 0.04
CA PRO A 332 21.12 -20.78 0.09
C PRO A 332 21.83 -20.01 1.21
N ALA A 333 22.80 -20.66 1.85
CA ALA A 333 23.62 -20.03 2.90
C ALA A 333 24.33 -18.74 2.43
N THR A 334 24.56 -18.56 1.12
CA THR A 334 25.18 -17.35 0.57
C THR A 334 24.32 -16.10 0.77
N TRP A 335 22.99 -16.22 0.88
CA TRP A 335 22.10 -15.08 1.11
C TRP A 335 22.23 -14.48 2.51
N THR A 336 22.92 -15.18 3.44
CA THR A 336 23.34 -14.60 4.72
C THR A 336 24.33 -13.45 4.54
N GLN A 337 25.06 -13.43 3.41
CA GLN A 337 26.02 -12.39 3.06
C GLN A 337 25.40 -11.38 2.10
N GLU A 338 24.78 -11.85 1.01
CA GLU A 338 24.22 -10.99 -0.02
C GLU A 338 23.01 -11.62 -0.71
N VAL A 339 21.87 -10.91 -0.67
CA VAL A 339 20.69 -11.23 -1.46
C VAL A 339 20.86 -10.68 -2.88
N PRO A 340 20.50 -11.42 -3.95
CA PRO A 340 20.63 -10.98 -5.33
C PRO A 340 19.95 -9.64 -5.64
N PHE A 341 20.48 -8.92 -6.63
CA PHE A 341 19.94 -7.62 -7.09
C PHE A 341 18.84 -7.71 -8.15
N LYS A 342 18.40 -8.92 -8.50
CA LYS A 342 17.38 -9.15 -9.53
C LYS A 342 16.71 -10.50 -9.29
N GLY A 343 15.55 -10.69 -9.89
CA GLY A 343 14.79 -11.93 -9.82
C GLY A 343 13.51 -11.77 -9.01
N LYS A 344 12.57 -12.67 -9.25
CA LYS A 344 11.28 -12.72 -8.54
C LYS A 344 11.35 -13.80 -7.47
N LEU A 345 11.16 -13.41 -6.21
CA LEU A 345 11.11 -14.31 -5.07
C LEU A 345 9.67 -14.39 -4.59
N THR A 346 9.14 -15.60 -4.44
CA THR A 346 7.86 -15.83 -3.75
C THR A 346 8.07 -16.80 -2.60
N LEU A 347 7.35 -16.61 -1.50
CA LEU A 347 7.34 -17.54 -0.37
C LEU A 347 6.17 -17.21 0.56
N GLU A 348 5.65 -18.20 1.28
CA GLU A 348 4.92 -17.96 2.52
C GLU A 348 5.88 -18.08 3.70
N TYR A 349 5.96 -17.04 4.53
CA TYR A 349 6.81 -17.12 5.71
C TYR A 349 6.03 -17.77 6.85
N PHE A 350 6.68 -18.66 7.58
CA PHE A 350 6.07 -19.41 8.67
C PHE A 350 6.98 -19.42 9.91
N THR A 351 6.37 -19.19 11.07
CA THR A 351 7.07 -19.30 12.36
C THR A 351 6.44 -20.40 13.17
N GLU A 352 7.23 -21.30 13.75
CA GLU A 352 6.73 -22.33 14.67
C GLU A 352 6.29 -21.75 16.04
N GLU A 353 5.54 -22.52 16.83
CA GLU A 353 5.04 -22.01 18.11
C GLU A 353 6.17 -21.89 19.11
N GLY A 354 6.34 -20.68 19.69
CA GLY A 354 7.47 -20.37 20.56
C GLY A 354 8.78 -20.04 19.82
N ALA A 355 8.83 -20.17 18.48
CA ALA A 355 10.03 -19.89 17.67
C ALA A 355 10.24 -18.39 17.36
N MET A 356 9.21 -17.57 17.54
CA MET A 356 9.25 -16.14 17.21
C MET A 356 10.37 -15.40 17.95
N SER A 357 11.29 -14.79 17.20
CA SER A 357 12.36 -13.97 17.76
C SER A 357 11.88 -12.55 18.00
N ILE A 358 11.28 -12.30 19.17
CA ILE A 358 10.77 -10.98 19.56
C ILE A 358 11.86 -9.89 19.46
N ALA A 359 13.09 -10.21 19.89
CA ALA A 359 14.21 -9.27 19.84
C ALA A 359 14.58 -8.87 18.41
N LEU A 360 14.67 -9.84 17.49
CA LEU A 360 14.98 -9.57 16.08
C LEU A 360 13.83 -8.84 15.38
N ARG A 361 12.57 -9.24 15.62
CA ARG A 361 11.41 -8.54 15.05
C ARG A 361 11.34 -7.09 15.55
N LYS A 362 11.70 -6.83 16.81
CA LYS A 362 11.85 -5.46 17.34
C LYS A 362 12.95 -4.66 16.62
N GLU A 363 14.10 -5.26 16.36
CA GLU A 363 15.17 -4.64 15.57
C GLU A 363 14.68 -4.28 14.16
N LEU A 364 13.99 -5.23 13.50
CA LEU A 364 13.48 -5.04 12.14
C LEU A 364 12.40 -3.95 12.06
N ILE A 365 11.62 -3.70 13.13
CA ILE A 365 10.67 -2.58 13.14
C ILE A 365 11.39 -1.24 12.90
N GLY A 366 12.60 -1.07 13.47
CA GLY A 366 13.43 0.11 13.24
C GLY A 366 13.90 0.28 11.79
N THR A 367 13.73 -0.74 10.94
CA THR A 367 14.01 -0.68 9.49
C THR A 367 12.79 -0.29 8.65
N THR A 368 11.62 -0.14 9.26
CA THR A 368 10.35 0.18 8.60
C THR A 368 9.84 1.58 8.96
N LEU A 369 8.70 1.97 8.41
CA LEU A 369 8.02 3.22 8.80
C LEU A 369 7.33 3.14 10.18
N LEU A 370 7.10 1.94 10.72
CA LEU A 370 6.44 1.78 12.03
C LEU A 370 7.24 2.34 13.20
N ASP A 371 8.55 2.41 13.05
CA ASP A 371 9.56 2.87 14.00
C ASP A 371 9.00 3.25 15.37
N ILE A 372 9.17 2.33 16.33
CA ILE A 372 8.74 2.52 17.72
C ILE A 372 9.52 3.70 18.28
N GLU A 373 8.88 4.86 18.40
CA GLU A 373 9.37 5.88 19.32
C GLU A 373 9.38 5.24 20.71
N ASP A 374 10.58 4.91 21.20
CA ASP A 374 10.85 4.35 22.52
C ASP A 374 10.13 5.18 23.59
N GLY A 375 8.97 4.71 24.05
CA GLY A 375 8.15 5.45 25.01
C GLY A 375 6.69 5.02 25.10
N ARG A 376 6.12 4.40 24.05
CA ARG A 376 4.81 3.73 24.17
C ARG A 376 5.03 2.27 24.56
N GLY A 377 4.72 1.91 25.81
CA GLY A 377 4.79 0.54 26.35
C GLY A 377 3.75 -0.44 25.74
N TRP A 378 3.55 -0.39 24.43
CA TRP A 378 2.48 -1.09 23.69
C TRP A 378 3.04 -2.24 22.84
N PHE A 379 4.37 -2.37 22.76
CA PHE A 379 5.02 -3.41 21.96
C PHE A 379 4.64 -4.82 22.44
N ASP A 380 4.52 -5.02 23.76
CA ASP A 380 4.12 -6.30 24.34
C ASP A 380 2.67 -6.66 23.95
N ASP A 381 1.76 -5.67 23.94
CA ASP A 381 0.38 -5.85 23.46
C ASP A 381 0.34 -6.27 21.99
N TRP A 382 1.21 -5.69 21.15
CA TRP A 382 1.32 -6.07 19.74
C TRP A 382 1.86 -7.49 19.56
N VAL A 383 2.83 -7.89 20.38
CA VAL A 383 3.36 -9.27 20.40
C VAL A 383 2.27 -10.26 20.76
N ASP A 384 1.46 -9.95 21.78
CA ASP A 384 0.36 -10.82 22.20
C ASP A 384 -0.74 -10.90 21.14
N LYS A 385 -1.07 -9.78 20.49
CA LYS A 385 -1.97 -9.76 19.33
C LYS A 385 -1.42 -10.63 18.19
N ALA A 386 -0.14 -10.52 17.85
CA ALA A 386 0.50 -11.34 16.81
C ALA A 386 0.43 -12.84 17.11
N LYS A 387 0.75 -13.24 18.34
CA LYS A 387 0.62 -14.62 18.79
C LYS A 387 -0.82 -15.13 18.69
N ALA A 388 -1.79 -14.31 19.09
CA ALA A 388 -3.20 -14.68 19.02
C ALA A 388 -3.70 -14.87 17.59
N ILE A 389 -3.35 -13.95 16.67
CA ILE A 389 -3.69 -14.04 15.25
C ILE A 389 -3.11 -15.32 14.64
N ARG A 390 -1.84 -15.62 14.93
CA ARG A 390 -1.18 -16.82 14.45
C ARG A 390 -1.84 -18.10 14.94
N ARG A 391 -2.18 -18.20 16.25
CA ARG A 391 -2.92 -19.35 16.79
C ARG A 391 -4.28 -19.51 16.11
N ALA A 392 -4.96 -18.42 15.79
CA ALA A 392 -6.23 -18.46 15.08
C ALA A 392 -6.09 -18.96 13.64
N LYS A 393 -5.04 -18.54 12.91
CA LYS A 393 -4.72 -19.02 11.55
C LYS A 393 -4.46 -20.53 11.55
N LEU A 394 -3.55 -21.00 12.40
CA LEU A 394 -3.25 -22.43 12.56
C LEU A 394 -4.49 -23.28 12.88
N ALA A 395 -5.37 -22.78 13.75
CA ALA A 395 -6.61 -23.45 14.09
C ALA A 395 -7.62 -23.48 12.93
N ALA A 396 -7.60 -22.49 12.04
CA ALA A 396 -8.44 -22.46 10.85
C ALA A 396 -7.93 -23.47 9.80
N ASP A 397 -6.63 -23.46 9.52
CA ASP A 397 -6.00 -24.39 8.57
C ASP A 397 -6.23 -25.86 8.97
N GLN A 398 -6.11 -26.15 10.28
CA GLN A 398 -6.44 -27.48 10.82
C GLN A 398 -7.91 -27.87 10.60
N ARG A 399 -8.85 -26.92 10.72
CA ARG A 399 -10.28 -27.20 10.47
C ARG A 399 -10.57 -27.43 8.99
N GLU A 400 -9.91 -26.70 8.10
CA GLU A 400 -10.04 -26.89 6.66
C GLU A 400 -9.52 -28.27 6.24
N LEU A 401 -8.36 -28.70 6.77
CA LEU A 401 -7.82 -30.05 6.54
C LEU A 401 -8.75 -31.16 7.06
N VAL A 402 -9.36 -30.99 8.23
CA VAL A 402 -10.33 -31.96 8.77
C VAL A 402 -11.59 -32.01 7.90
N THR A 403 -12.08 -30.87 7.42
CA THR A 403 -13.27 -30.80 6.57
C THR A 403 -13.01 -31.42 5.20
N ALA A 404 -11.85 -31.14 4.58
CA ALA A 404 -11.42 -31.76 3.32
C ALA A 404 -11.19 -33.29 3.46
N GLY A 405 -10.76 -33.75 4.64
CA GLY A 405 -10.61 -35.17 4.95
C GLY A 405 -11.94 -35.91 5.15
N THR A 406 -13.02 -35.22 5.53
CA THR A 406 -14.36 -35.82 5.71
C THR A 406 -15.16 -35.98 4.42
N ASP A 407 -14.77 -35.29 3.34
CA ASP A 407 -15.43 -35.41 2.02
C ASP A 407 -14.94 -36.63 1.19
N PHE A 408 -13.95 -37.38 1.69
CA PHE A 408 -13.56 -38.68 1.15
C PHE A 408 -14.38 -39.81 1.82
N VAL A 409 -15.67 -39.86 1.54
CA VAL A 409 -16.47 -41.07 1.77
C VAL A 409 -16.30 -41.96 0.54
N VAL A 410 -15.55 -43.06 0.70
CA VAL A 410 -15.49 -44.16 -0.27
C VAL A 410 -16.93 -44.65 -0.50
N PRO A 411 -17.40 -44.83 -1.76
CA PRO A 411 -18.73 -45.38 -2.00
C PRO A 411 -18.78 -46.79 -1.42
N ASP A 412 -19.66 -46.99 -0.45
CA ASP A 412 -19.95 -48.28 0.17
C ASP A 412 -20.46 -49.23 -0.93
N GLU A 413 -19.71 -50.30 -1.22
CA GLU A 413 -20.16 -51.36 -2.12
C GLU A 413 -21.41 -52.00 -1.50
N GLY A 414 -22.52 -51.93 -2.23
CA GLY A 414 -23.84 -52.28 -1.73
C GLY A 414 -23.94 -53.66 -1.11
N GLU A 415 -24.40 -53.70 0.14
CA GLU A 415 -24.94 -54.91 0.76
C GLU A 415 -26.28 -55.29 0.10
N ASP A 416 -26.23 -56.24 -0.83
CA ASP A 416 -27.41 -56.95 -1.33
C ASP A 416 -28.00 -57.84 -0.22
N LYS A 417 -29.19 -57.46 0.25
CA LYS A 417 -30.05 -58.24 1.15
C LYS A 417 -30.48 -59.55 0.50
N LYS A 418 -30.06 -60.68 1.08
CA LYS A 418 -30.63 -62.00 0.80
C LYS A 418 -31.96 -62.21 1.55
N GLU A 419 -33.05 -62.28 0.80
CA GLU A 419 -34.29 -62.94 1.21
C GLU A 419 -34.10 -64.47 1.21
N SER A 420 -34.69 -65.10 2.23
CA SER A 420 -34.73 -66.54 2.46
C SER A 420 -35.81 -67.22 1.61
N GLY A 421 -35.42 -68.25 0.85
CA GLY A 421 -36.34 -69.15 0.15
C GLY A 421 -35.66 -70.49 -0.15
N SER A 422 -36.12 -71.54 0.51
CA SER A 422 -35.66 -72.93 0.41
C SER A 422 -36.15 -73.64 -0.86
N GLU A 423 -35.28 -74.40 -1.55
CA GLU A 423 -35.38 -75.87 -1.68
C GLU A 423 -34.41 -76.45 -2.74
N LYS A 424 -33.73 -77.53 -2.33
CA LYS A 424 -33.34 -78.76 -3.06
C LYS A 424 -32.39 -78.69 -4.27
N GLY A 425 -31.21 -79.26 -4.05
CA GLY A 425 -30.86 -80.55 -4.67
C GLY A 425 -29.66 -80.59 -5.63
N SER A 426 -28.68 -81.46 -5.30
CA SER A 426 -27.78 -82.18 -6.22
C SER A 426 -26.76 -81.35 -7.02
N GLU A 427 -25.52 -81.73 -7.30
CA GLU A 427 -24.56 -82.78 -6.94
C GLU A 427 -23.31 -82.43 -7.81
N ARG A 428 -22.09 -82.75 -7.35
CA ARG A 428 -20.79 -82.70 -8.10
C ARG A 428 -20.23 -81.29 -8.38
N GLY A 429 -18.95 -80.98 -8.27
CA GLY A 429 -17.70 -81.71 -8.01
C GLY A 429 -16.54 -80.82 -8.52
N GLY A 430 -15.32 -80.98 -7.96
CA GLY A 430 -14.08 -80.53 -8.62
C GLY A 430 -13.31 -79.39 -7.96
N ASP A 431 -12.37 -79.80 -7.10
CA ASP A 431 -10.96 -79.40 -6.98
C ASP A 431 -10.51 -77.93 -6.97
N MET A 432 -9.85 -77.63 -5.85
CA MET A 432 -8.77 -76.67 -5.64
C MET A 432 -7.48 -77.08 -6.37
N ASP A 433 -6.52 -76.17 -6.29
CA ASP A 433 -5.08 -76.32 -6.48
C ASP A 433 -4.58 -76.13 -7.93
N ARG A 434 -3.45 -75.51 -8.20
CA ARG A 434 -2.51 -74.59 -7.53
C ARG A 434 -1.35 -74.45 -8.53
N LEU A 435 -0.69 -73.28 -8.50
CA LEU A 435 0.76 -73.10 -8.68
C LEU A 435 1.42 -73.15 -10.08
N HIS A 436 2.54 -72.40 -10.09
CA HIS A 436 3.66 -72.32 -11.03
C HIS A 436 3.46 -71.47 -12.30
N GLU A 437 4.44 -70.74 -12.81
CA GLU A 437 5.70 -70.12 -12.37
C GLU A 437 6.28 -69.48 -13.64
N ALA A 438 7.25 -68.59 -13.47
CA ALA A 438 8.36 -68.32 -14.40
C ALA A 438 8.16 -67.49 -15.69
N GLY A 439 9.22 -66.74 -16.02
CA GLY A 439 9.47 -66.08 -17.31
C GLY A 439 9.78 -64.59 -17.15
N GLU A 440 10.93 -64.20 -16.58
CA GLU A 440 12.19 -63.92 -17.29
C GLU A 440 12.15 -62.76 -18.32
N GLU A 441 13.03 -61.78 -18.04
CA GLU A 441 13.91 -61.04 -18.95
C GLU A 441 13.34 -60.32 -20.19
N SER A 442 13.55 -59.00 -20.24
CA SER A 442 14.52 -58.47 -21.21
C SER A 442 14.87 -56.99 -20.98
N SER A 443 16.17 -56.76 -21.05
CA SER A 443 16.91 -55.50 -21.07
C SER A 443 16.81 -54.75 -22.40
N SER A 444 16.86 -53.41 -22.38
CA SER A 444 17.81 -52.55 -23.13
C SER A 444 17.41 -51.07 -22.92
N SER A 445 18.20 -50.23 -22.25
CA SER A 445 19.41 -49.54 -22.76
C SER A 445 19.21 -48.81 -24.09
N ARG A 446 19.03 -47.49 -24.05
CA ARG A 446 19.61 -46.55 -25.02
C ARG A 446 20.11 -45.28 -24.36
N ARG A 447 21.41 -45.03 -24.59
CA ARG A 447 22.21 -43.86 -24.26
C ARG A 447 21.99 -42.71 -25.26
N SER A 448 22.14 -41.50 -24.73
CA SER A 448 22.85 -40.32 -25.26
C SER A 448 22.60 -39.81 -26.69
N MET A 449 22.37 -38.50 -26.82
CA MET A 449 23.32 -37.55 -27.46
C MET A 449 22.76 -36.11 -27.49
N SER A 450 23.48 -35.16 -26.87
CA SER A 450 23.66 -33.79 -27.40
C SER A 450 24.70 -33.84 -28.54
N PRO A 451 24.86 -32.83 -29.43
CA PRO A 451 25.41 -31.51 -29.05
C PRO A 451 25.01 -30.29 -29.93
N ALA A 452 25.18 -29.08 -29.36
CA ALA A 452 25.88 -27.90 -29.91
C ALA A 452 25.41 -26.62 -29.19
#